data_AF-A0A212KGT8-F1
#
_entry.id   AF-A0A212KGT8-F1
#
_cell.length_a   1.000
_cell.length_b   1.000
_cell.length_c   1.000
_cell.angle_alpha   90.00
_cell.angle_beta   90.00
_cell.angle_gamma   90.00
#
_symmetry.space_group_name_H-M   'P 1'
#
loop_
_entity.id
_entity.type
_entity.pdbx_description
1 polymer ?
#
loop_
_entity_poly.entity_id
_entity_poly.type
_entity_poly.pdbx_seq_one_letter_code
_entity_poly.pdbx_strand_id
1 'polypeptide(L)'
;MRLDLESLLLEKVNVLIGELSVSNASHVDLSQALIQYINLRDRIPGVRKWVVCKSDFLQNQSLDANISAGLEKLVSAAKAGEDLRPWLHDAIFADKQDALMNDWGIQHFHLGGTFEATKNGRKRIARTGDVLFARHHEDTGYLYLIGICNHRSFSEKNLLEIVQRNWPDLLVHAKIENLIDISHSPTGSEIHQLRKNQVNSAVEIGGTFFVGPGGGYTTSGHSTKAVMKALGVTRLLRSLQEEVDSNQLQVRFVVQDRSVFLVDDTKDRHRLVL
;
A
#
# COMPACT_ATOMS: atom_id res chain seq x y z
N MET A 1 -37.88 8.99 2.16
CA MET A 1 -36.85 8.14 2.78
C MET A 1 -35.63 9.02 2.97
N ARG A 2 -35.13 9.20 4.20
CA ARG A 2 -33.93 9.99 4.44
C ARG A 2 -32.75 9.29 3.78
N LEU A 3 -31.93 10.03 3.05
CA LEU A 3 -30.72 9.49 2.43
C LEU A 3 -29.74 9.08 3.54
N ASP A 4 -29.20 7.87 3.48
CA ASP A 4 -28.18 7.39 4.43
C ASP A 4 -26.85 7.24 3.69
N LEU A 5 -25.97 8.23 3.87
CA LEU A 5 -24.67 8.25 3.21
C LEU A 5 -23.75 7.11 3.67
N GLU A 6 -23.91 6.61 4.89
CA GLU A 6 -23.09 5.52 5.43
C GLU A 6 -23.40 4.20 4.72
N SER A 7 -24.68 3.84 4.62
CA SER A 7 -25.11 2.64 3.89
C SER A 7 -24.74 2.72 2.40
N LEU A 8 -24.90 3.89 1.78
CA LEU A 8 -24.55 4.08 0.36
C LEU A 8 -23.05 3.97 0.11
N LEU A 9 -22.21 4.53 0.99
CA LEU A 9 -20.77 4.41 0.87
C LEU A 9 -20.31 2.96 1.12
N LEU A 10 -20.89 2.27 2.11
CA LEU A 10 -20.59 0.87 2.40
C LEU A 10 -20.82 -0.02 1.18
N GLU A 11 -21.94 0.16 0.47
CA GLU A 11 -22.22 -0.57 -0.76
C GLU A 11 -21.11 -0.37 -1.81
N LYS A 12 -20.70 0.89 -2.05
CA LYS A 12 -19.63 1.21 -3.01
C LYS A 12 -18.28 0.62 -2.59
N VAL A 13 -17.93 0.70 -1.31
CA VAL A 13 -16.67 0.18 -0.79
C VAL A 13 -16.61 -1.35 -0.91
N ASN A 14 -17.70 -2.06 -0.62
CA ASN A 14 -17.76 -3.52 -0.79
C ASN A 14 -17.58 -3.94 -2.27
N VAL A 15 -18.18 -3.20 -3.22
CA VAL A 15 -17.94 -3.45 -4.66
C VAL A 15 -16.47 -3.28 -5.00
N LEU A 16 -15.85 -2.18 -4.54
CA LEU A 16 -14.44 -1.89 -4.79
C LEU A 16 -13.48 -2.92 -4.17
N ILE A 17 -13.80 -3.48 -3.00
CA ILE A 17 -13.05 -4.59 -2.40
C ILE A 17 -13.12 -5.83 -3.30
N GLY A 18 -14.29 -6.13 -3.85
CA GLY A 18 -14.49 -7.25 -4.77
C GLY A 18 -13.74 -7.09 -6.10
N GLU A 19 -13.59 -5.87 -6.61
CA GLU A 19 -12.82 -5.59 -7.83
C GLU A 19 -11.31 -5.75 -7.64
N LEU A 20 -10.80 -5.38 -6.45
CA LEU A 20 -9.37 -5.40 -6.16
C LEU A 20 -8.87 -6.77 -5.71
N SER A 21 -9.62 -7.40 -4.81
CA SER A 21 -9.18 -8.62 -4.14
C SER A 21 -9.60 -9.89 -4.88
N VAL A 22 -8.92 -10.99 -4.59
CA VAL A 22 -9.26 -12.32 -5.14
C VAL A 22 -10.27 -13.08 -4.27
N SER A 23 -10.65 -12.53 -3.11
CA SER A 23 -11.57 -13.13 -2.16
C SER A 23 -12.81 -12.26 -1.99
N ASN A 24 -14.01 -12.84 -2.05
CA ASN A 24 -15.22 -12.10 -1.71
C ASN A 24 -15.22 -11.83 -0.20
N ALA A 25 -14.92 -10.60 0.17
CA ALA A 25 -15.15 -10.08 1.52
C ALA A 25 -16.20 -8.98 1.40
N SER A 26 -17.30 -9.14 2.13
CA SER A 26 -18.34 -8.11 2.27
C SER A 26 -18.46 -7.80 3.74
N HIS A 27 -18.39 -6.52 4.07
CA HIS A 27 -18.59 -6.05 5.43
C HIS A 27 -20.00 -5.51 5.60
N VAL A 28 -20.50 -5.60 6.83
CA VAL A 28 -21.71 -4.90 7.29
C VAL A 28 -21.38 -3.61 8.04
N ASP A 29 -20.12 -3.42 8.42
CA ASP A 29 -19.60 -2.25 9.13
C ASP A 29 -18.74 -1.41 8.19
N LEU A 30 -19.07 -0.12 8.04
CA LEU A 30 -18.35 0.79 7.14
C LEU A 30 -16.89 0.96 7.53
N SER A 31 -16.58 1.04 8.83
CA SER A 31 -15.20 1.23 9.29
C SER A 31 -14.32 0.06 8.88
N GLN A 32 -14.77 -1.18 9.09
CA GLN A 32 -14.06 -2.39 8.65
C GLN A 32 -13.91 -2.44 7.13
N ALA A 33 -14.96 -2.10 6.38
CA ALA A 33 -14.91 -2.04 4.92
C ALA A 33 -13.85 -1.03 4.45
N LEU A 34 -13.85 0.18 5.01
CA LEU A 34 -12.90 1.23 4.67
C LEU A 34 -11.46 0.82 4.99
N ILE A 35 -11.21 0.26 6.18
CA ILE A 35 -9.87 -0.21 6.57
C ILE A 35 -9.36 -1.25 5.57
N GLN A 36 -10.19 -2.25 5.24
CA GLN A 36 -9.81 -3.30 4.30
C GLN A 36 -9.58 -2.75 2.89
N TYR A 37 -10.46 -1.88 2.42
CA TYR A 37 -10.33 -1.27 1.10
C TYR A 37 -9.06 -0.43 0.97
N ILE A 38 -8.79 0.45 1.94
CA ILE A 38 -7.59 1.31 1.92
C ILE A 38 -6.33 0.45 1.98
N ASN A 39 -6.31 -0.59 2.83
CA ASN A 39 -5.21 -1.54 2.89
C ASN A 39 -5.00 -2.31 1.57
N LEU A 40 -6.06 -2.68 0.86
CA LEU A 40 -5.94 -3.28 -0.48
C LEU A 40 -5.47 -2.26 -1.52
N ARG A 41 -6.00 -1.04 -1.47
CA ARG A 41 -5.61 0.04 -2.37
C ARG A 41 -4.12 0.32 -2.30
N ASP A 42 -3.60 0.45 -1.09
CA ASP A 42 -2.19 0.76 -0.83
C ASP A 42 -1.27 -0.42 -1.11
N ARG A 43 -1.76 -1.68 -1.10
CA ARG A 43 -0.94 -2.87 -1.43
C ARG A 43 -1.02 -3.26 -2.90
N ILE A 44 -2.00 -2.80 -3.65
CA ILE A 44 -2.16 -3.16 -5.07
C ILE A 44 -1.92 -1.90 -5.89
N PRO A 45 -0.76 -1.77 -6.55
CA PRO A 45 -0.50 -0.66 -7.47
C PRO A 45 -1.61 -0.58 -8.52
N GLY A 46 -2.13 0.62 -8.77
CA GLY A 46 -3.14 0.85 -9.79
C GLY A 46 -2.69 0.47 -11.20
N VAL A 47 -3.66 0.17 -12.06
CA VAL A 47 -3.45 -0.05 -13.49
C VAL A 47 -3.22 1.30 -14.16
N ARG A 48 -1.95 1.72 -14.20
CA ARG A 48 -1.51 3.01 -14.74
C ARG A 48 -0.08 2.92 -15.22
N LYS A 49 0.33 3.83 -16.11
CA LYS A 49 1.74 3.95 -16.47
C LYS A 49 2.55 4.46 -15.27
N TRP A 50 3.58 3.70 -14.91
CA TRP A 50 4.47 4.02 -13.80
C TRP A 50 5.78 4.65 -14.29
N VAL A 51 6.22 5.70 -13.61
CA VAL A 51 7.59 6.19 -13.70
C VAL A 51 8.47 5.28 -12.85
N VAL A 52 9.24 4.43 -13.50
CA VAL A 52 10.09 3.44 -12.82
C VAL A 52 11.46 4.03 -12.53
N CYS A 53 11.80 4.15 -11.25
CA CYS A 53 13.11 4.59 -10.75
C CYS A 53 13.86 3.38 -10.18
N LYS A 54 15.13 3.18 -10.56
CA LYS A 54 15.97 2.10 -10.02
C LYS A 54 17.01 2.71 -9.09
N SER A 55 17.23 2.09 -7.92
CA SER A 55 18.33 2.50 -7.05
C SER A 55 19.68 2.21 -7.70
N ASP A 56 20.74 2.89 -7.26
CA ASP A 56 22.10 2.55 -7.65
C ASP A 56 22.47 1.11 -7.23
N PHE A 57 21.94 0.64 -6.09
CA PHE A 57 22.21 -0.71 -5.60
C PHE A 57 21.69 -1.75 -6.60
N LEU A 58 20.44 -1.62 -7.05
CA LEU A 58 19.84 -2.52 -8.02
C LEU A 58 20.55 -2.44 -9.38
N GLN A 59 20.96 -1.24 -9.81
CA GLN A 59 21.65 -1.06 -11.09
C GLN A 59 23.03 -1.74 -11.13
N ASN A 60 23.71 -1.83 -9.98
CA ASN A 60 25.03 -2.46 -9.87
C ASN A 60 24.95 -3.93 -9.41
N GLN A 61 23.75 -4.47 -9.23
CA GLN A 61 23.57 -5.84 -8.77
C GLN A 61 23.79 -6.83 -9.91
N SER A 62 24.66 -7.83 -9.70
CA SER A 62 24.79 -8.96 -10.61
C SER A 62 23.60 -9.90 -10.42
N LEU A 63 22.80 -10.08 -11.47
CA LEU A 63 21.60 -10.92 -11.47
C LEU A 63 21.78 -12.10 -12.42
N ASP A 64 21.28 -13.28 -12.07
CA ASP A 64 21.17 -14.37 -13.05
C ASP A 64 20.15 -14.02 -14.15
N ALA A 65 20.22 -14.76 -15.26
CA ALA A 65 19.41 -14.49 -16.43
C ALA A 65 17.90 -14.58 -16.18
N ASN A 66 17.45 -15.48 -15.30
CA ASN A 66 16.03 -15.69 -15.02
C ASN A 66 15.46 -14.54 -14.17
N ILE A 67 16.20 -14.11 -13.14
CA ILE A 67 15.84 -12.95 -12.32
C ILE A 67 15.87 -11.67 -13.14
N SER A 68 16.90 -11.48 -13.97
CA SER A 68 17.01 -10.32 -14.86
C SER A 68 15.82 -10.23 -15.83
N ALA A 69 15.48 -11.33 -16.50
CA ALA A 69 14.31 -11.38 -17.38
C ALA A 69 12.99 -11.15 -16.63
N GLY A 70 12.86 -11.67 -15.40
CA GLY A 70 11.71 -11.42 -14.54
C GLY A 70 11.55 -9.95 -14.16
N LEU A 71 12.66 -9.27 -13.83
CA LEU A 71 12.70 -7.84 -13.55
C LEU A 71 12.30 -7.01 -14.77
N GLU A 72 12.87 -7.31 -15.94
CA GLU A 72 12.55 -6.62 -17.19
C GLU A 72 11.08 -6.74 -17.57
N LYS A 73 10.47 -7.92 -17.35
CA LYS A 73 9.04 -8.13 -17.56
C LYS A 73 8.19 -7.24 -16.65
N LEU A 74 8.48 -7.20 -15.35
CA LEU A 74 7.78 -6.34 -14.40
C LEU A 74 7.91 -4.86 -14.79
N VAL A 75 9.14 -4.41 -15.11
CA VAL A 75 9.41 -3.03 -15.49
C VAL A 75 8.65 -2.64 -16.76
N SER A 76 8.60 -3.54 -17.74
CA SER A 76 7.88 -3.31 -19.00
C SER A 76 6.38 -3.20 -18.76
N ALA A 77 5.80 -4.12 -17.99
CA ALA A 77 4.39 -4.10 -17.60
C ALA A 77 4.03 -2.80 -16.86
N ALA A 78 4.87 -2.38 -15.90
CA ALA A 78 4.65 -1.15 -15.13
C ALA A 78 4.69 0.11 -16.03
N LYS A 79 5.63 0.19 -16.97
CA LYS A 79 5.73 1.32 -17.92
C LYS A 79 4.58 1.32 -18.94
N ALA A 80 4.10 0.16 -19.35
CA ALA A 80 2.96 0.01 -20.25
C ALA A 80 1.62 0.35 -19.58
N GLY A 81 1.57 0.27 -18.24
CA GLY A 81 0.37 0.46 -17.44
C GLY A 81 -0.49 -0.78 -17.35
N GLU A 82 0.14 -1.94 -17.36
CA GLU A 82 -0.52 -3.23 -17.15
C GLU A 82 -0.77 -3.49 -15.66
N ASP A 83 -1.61 -4.48 -15.38
CA ASP A 83 -1.92 -4.95 -14.03
C ASP A 83 -0.72 -5.69 -13.41
N LEU A 84 -0.22 -5.19 -12.27
CA LEU A 84 0.94 -5.73 -11.57
C LEU A 84 0.60 -6.82 -10.53
N ARG A 85 -0.69 -7.14 -10.31
CA ARG A 85 -1.11 -8.22 -9.40
C ARG A 85 -0.45 -9.58 -9.64
N PRO A 86 -0.09 -9.99 -10.88
CA PRO A 86 0.59 -11.27 -11.09
C PRO A 86 1.90 -11.43 -10.32
N TRP A 87 2.59 -10.34 -9.98
CA TRP A 87 3.86 -10.35 -9.24
C TRP A 87 3.69 -10.25 -7.72
N LEU A 88 2.48 -9.98 -7.23
CA LEU A 88 2.19 -9.71 -5.81
C LEU A 88 1.74 -10.92 -4.99
N HIS A 89 1.42 -12.03 -5.66
CA HIS A 89 1.05 -13.31 -5.04
C HIS A 89 -0.08 -13.20 -4.01
N ASP A 90 0.23 -13.14 -2.72
CA ASP A 90 -0.71 -13.12 -1.60
C ASP A 90 -1.12 -11.69 -1.18
N ALA A 91 -0.40 -10.65 -1.59
CA ALA A 91 -0.71 -9.28 -1.19
C ALA A 91 -2.07 -8.79 -1.72
N ILE A 92 -2.69 -9.54 -2.64
CA ILE A 92 -4.00 -9.23 -3.23
C ILE A 92 -5.18 -9.87 -2.48
N PHE A 93 -4.94 -10.64 -1.43
CA PHE A 93 -6.01 -11.16 -0.58
C PHE A 93 -6.46 -10.11 0.44
N ALA A 94 -7.78 -10.02 0.65
CA ALA A 94 -8.40 -8.94 1.41
C ALA A 94 -8.08 -8.99 2.92
N ASP A 95 -7.86 -10.19 3.46
CA ASP A 95 -7.55 -10.45 4.86
C ASP A 95 -6.06 -10.30 5.20
N LYS A 96 -5.20 -10.15 4.19
CA LYS A 96 -3.75 -10.07 4.39
C LYS A 96 -3.32 -8.68 4.87
N GLN A 97 -2.31 -8.69 5.73
CA GLN A 97 -1.54 -7.51 6.11
C GLN A 97 -0.11 -7.71 5.59
N ASP A 98 0.53 -6.63 5.15
CA ASP A 98 1.94 -6.63 4.79
C ASP A 98 2.69 -5.79 5.81
N ALA A 99 3.35 -6.47 6.75
CA ALA A 99 4.05 -5.81 7.86
C ALA A 99 5.23 -4.94 7.38
N LEU A 100 5.90 -5.32 6.29
CA LEU A 100 7.00 -4.52 5.74
C LEU A 100 6.46 -3.27 5.05
N MET A 101 5.35 -3.40 4.32
CA MET A 101 4.67 -2.26 3.70
C MET A 101 4.10 -1.31 4.76
N ASN A 102 3.45 -1.85 5.79
CA ASN A 102 2.88 -1.06 6.87
C ASN A 102 3.97 -0.34 7.67
N ASP A 103 5.07 -1.02 8.00
CA ASP A 103 6.16 -0.41 8.76
C ASP A 103 7.00 0.55 7.90
N TRP A 104 7.56 0.10 6.78
CA TRP A 104 8.57 0.86 6.00
C TRP A 104 8.06 1.38 4.66
N GLY A 105 6.83 1.07 4.26
CA GLY A 105 6.30 1.46 2.95
C GLY A 105 6.97 0.69 1.81
N ILE A 106 7.57 -0.46 2.11
CA ILE A 106 8.26 -1.30 1.14
C ILE A 106 7.43 -2.56 0.90
N GLN A 107 7.22 -2.87 -0.36
CA GLN A 107 6.53 -4.07 -0.81
C GLN A 107 7.50 -4.99 -1.56
N HIS A 108 7.14 -6.26 -1.70
CA HIS A 108 7.92 -7.22 -2.47
C HIS A 108 7.15 -7.72 -3.70
N PHE A 109 7.87 -7.85 -4.80
CA PHE A 109 7.39 -8.41 -6.06
C PHE A 109 8.18 -9.69 -6.35
N HIS A 110 7.48 -10.79 -6.59
CA HIS A 110 8.13 -12.02 -7.03
C HIS A 110 8.69 -11.84 -8.42
N LEU A 111 9.88 -12.36 -8.68
CA LEU A 111 10.47 -12.34 -10.02
C LEU A 111 10.53 -13.77 -10.56
N GLY A 112 10.25 -13.95 -11.85
CA GLY A 112 10.34 -15.25 -12.50
C GLY A 112 10.19 -15.15 -14.00
N GLY A 113 10.70 -16.16 -14.72
CA GLY A 113 10.67 -16.20 -16.17
C GLY A 113 9.32 -16.59 -16.77
N THR A 114 8.41 -17.19 -16.00
CA THR A 114 7.13 -17.72 -16.51
C THR A 114 5.95 -17.36 -15.61
N PHE A 115 4.76 -17.30 -16.21
CA PHE A 115 3.50 -17.24 -15.48
C PHE A 115 2.96 -18.64 -15.26
N GLU A 116 2.33 -18.85 -14.11
CA GLU A 116 1.57 -20.04 -13.78
C GLU A 116 0.12 -19.65 -13.44
N ALA A 117 -0.81 -20.56 -13.75
CA ALA A 117 -2.21 -20.40 -13.37
C ALA A 117 -2.42 -20.96 -11.97
N THR A 118 -3.13 -20.22 -11.13
CA THR A 118 -3.63 -20.72 -9.85
C THR A 118 -4.82 -21.65 -10.06
N LYS A 119 -5.24 -22.34 -8.99
CA LYS A 119 -6.45 -23.20 -9.02
C LYS A 119 -7.73 -22.48 -9.48
N ASN A 120 -7.79 -21.16 -9.29
CA ASN A 120 -8.90 -20.31 -9.73
C ASN A 120 -8.62 -19.56 -11.06
N GLY A 121 -7.65 -20.02 -11.86
CA GLY A 121 -7.37 -19.47 -13.20
C GLY A 121 -6.63 -18.13 -13.23
N ARG A 122 -6.29 -17.57 -12.07
CA ARG A 122 -5.51 -16.32 -11.97
C ARG A 122 -4.06 -16.56 -12.38
N LYS A 123 -3.51 -15.65 -13.19
CA LYS A 123 -2.08 -15.65 -13.51
C LYS A 123 -1.27 -15.10 -12.33
N ARG A 124 -0.20 -15.80 -11.98
CA ARG A 124 0.84 -15.32 -11.07
C ARG A 124 2.22 -15.67 -11.63
N ILE A 125 3.24 -14.93 -11.26
CA ILE A 125 4.61 -15.25 -11.67
C ILE A 125 5.14 -16.45 -10.87
N ALA A 126 5.85 -17.35 -11.53
CA ALA A 126 6.52 -18.47 -10.88
C ALA A 126 7.62 -17.96 -9.95
N ARG A 127 7.70 -18.51 -8.73
CA ARG A 127 8.62 -18.04 -7.68
C ARG A 127 10.03 -18.59 -7.91
N THR A 128 11.04 -17.75 -7.77
CA THR A 128 12.47 -18.11 -7.88
C THR A 128 13.22 -18.10 -6.54
N GLY A 129 12.56 -17.67 -5.46
CA GLY A 129 13.14 -17.55 -4.11
C GLY A 129 13.58 -16.13 -3.77
N ASP A 130 14.08 -15.40 -4.76
CA ASP A 130 14.41 -13.98 -4.69
C ASP A 130 13.20 -13.10 -5.07
N VAL A 131 13.15 -11.92 -4.45
CA VAL A 131 12.08 -10.95 -4.65
C VAL A 131 12.67 -9.55 -4.81
N LEU A 132 11.99 -8.74 -5.62
CA LEU A 132 12.27 -7.33 -5.73
C LEU A 132 11.58 -6.58 -4.60
N PHE A 133 12.36 -5.87 -3.79
CA PHE A 133 11.84 -4.87 -2.87
C PHE A 133 11.63 -3.56 -3.61
N ALA A 134 10.45 -2.97 -3.47
CA ALA A 134 10.09 -1.73 -4.13
C ALA A 134 9.09 -0.92 -3.31
N ARG A 135 9.01 0.38 -3.58
CA ARG A 135 8.00 1.27 -3.04
C ARG A 135 7.25 1.93 -4.19
N HIS A 136 5.93 1.89 -4.17
CA HIS A 136 5.12 2.62 -5.13
C HIS A 136 4.46 3.82 -4.44
N HIS A 137 4.15 4.84 -5.21
CA HIS A 137 3.40 6.00 -4.74
C HIS A 137 2.20 6.20 -5.67
N GLU A 138 1.03 5.71 -5.24
CA GLU A 138 -0.18 5.68 -6.06
C GLU A 138 -0.54 7.05 -6.62
N ASP A 139 -0.47 8.11 -5.82
CA ASP A 139 -0.90 9.45 -6.26
C ASP A 139 0.06 10.07 -7.30
N THR A 140 1.38 9.95 -7.12
CA THR A 140 2.38 10.53 -8.03
C THR A 140 2.70 9.64 -9.23
N GLY A 141 2.38 8.34 -9.16
CA GLY A 141 2.65 7.38 -10.24
C GLY A 141 4.11 6.91 -10.35
N TYR A 142 4.87 6.99 -9.25
CA TYR A 142 6.26 6.53 -9.20
C TYR A 142 6.37 5.13 -8.62
N LEU A 143 7.26 4.32 -9.20
CA LEU A 143 7.63 2.99 -8.72
C LEU A 143 9.15 2.94 -8.50
N TYR A 144 9.57 2.92 -7.25
CA TYR A 144 10.96 2.94 -6.80
C TYR A 144 11.45 1.52 -6.51
N LEU A 145 12.33 1.01 -7.37
CA LEU A 145 12.89 -0.33 -7.28
C LEU A 145 14.17 -0.30 -6.44
N ILE A 146 14.10 -0.86 -5.24
CA ILE A 146 15.12 -0.72 -4.20
C ILE A 146 16.25 -1.73 -4.42
N GLY A 147 15.92 -3.00 -4.57
CA GLY A 147 16.92 -4.07 -4.70
C GLY A 147 16.28 -5.44 -4.74
N ILE A 148 17.02 -6.43 -5.24
CA ILE A 148 16.57 -7.82 -5.24
C ILE A 148 17.30 -8.55 -4.13
N CYS A 149 16.54 -9.15 -3.21
CA CYS A 149 17.12 -9.93 -2.13
C CYS A 149 16.29 -11.21 -1.92
N ASN A 150 16.84 -12.13 -1.15
CA ASN A 150 16.10 -13.33 -0.79
C ASN A 150 14.88 -13.01 0.08
N HIS A 151 13.91 -13.91 0.10
CA HIS A 151 12.69 -13.84 0.92
C HIS A 151 12.93 -13.90 2.45
N ARG A 152 14.15 -13.67 2.96
CA ARG A 152 14.43 -13.57 4.40
C ARG A 152 14.87 -12.17 4.79
N SER A 153 15.19 -11.32 3.83
CA SER A 153 15.73 -9.97 4.05
C SER A 153 14.68 -8.90 4.40
N PHE A 154 13.48 -9.30 4.83
CA PHE A 154 12.36 -8.38 5.07
C PHE A 154 12.61 -7.37 6.20
N SER A 155 13.57 -7.63 7.10
CA SER A 155 13.90 -6.75 8.23
C SER A 155 15.31 -6.17 8.17
N GLU A 156 15.97 -6.26 7.01
CA GLU A 156 17.32 -5.73 6.84
C GLU A 156 17.29 -4.21 6.68
N LYS A 157 17.96 -3.49 7.58
CA LYS A 157 18.04 -2.02 7.58
C LYS A 157 18.61 -1.46 6.28
N ASN A 158 19.43 -2.24 5.58
CA ASN A 158 19.97 -1.91 4.26
C ASN A 158 18.87 -1.48 3.27
N LEU A 159 17.66 -2.05 3.34
CA LEU A 159 16.55 -1.60 2.50
C LEU A 159 16.23 -0.10 2.69
N LEU A 160 16.23 0.37 3.94
CA LEU A 160 16.03 1.80 4.24
C LEU A 160 17.28 2.63 3.98
N GLU A 161 18.49 2.09 4.17
CA GLU A 161 19.74 2.77 3.78
C GLU A 161 19.76 3.07 2.28
N ILE A 162 19.36 2.11 1.44
CA ILE A 162 19.24 2.30 0.00
C ILE A 162 18.20 3.38 -0.32
N VAL A 163 17.03 3.35 0.31
CA VAL A 163 15.99 4.37 0.11
C VAL A 163 16.51 5.75 0.53
N GLN A 164 17.12 5.88 1.71
CA GLN A 164 17.65 7.15 2.21
C GLN A 164 18.73 7.72 1.29
N ARG A 165 19.61 6.86 0.75
CA ARG A 165 20.68 7.29 -0.15
C ARG A 165 20.17 7.76 -1.52
N ASN A 166 19.15 7.09 -2.06
CA ASN A 166 18.68 7.35 -3.42
C ASN A 166 17.52 8.36 -3.47
N TRP A 167 16.63 8.32 -2.48
CA TRP A 167 15.38 9.07 -2.43
C TRP A 167 15.06 9.50 -0.98
N PRO A 168 15.89 10.33 -0.34
CA PRO A 168 15.71 10.73 1.06
C PRO A 168 14.35 11.38 1.32
N ASP A 169 13.80 12.10 0.34
CA ASP A 169 12.48 12.75 0.40
C ASP A 169 11.34 11.76 0.71
N LEU A 170 11.51 10.47 0.38
CA LEU A 170 10.53 9.43 0.70
C LEU A 170 10.47 9.07 2.19
N LEU A 171 11.46 9.49 2.99
CA LEU A 171 11.57 9.19 4.42
C LEU A 171 11.42 10.43 5.32
N VAL A 172 11.45 11.64 4.76
CA VAL A 172 11.41 12.90 5.52
C VAL A 172 10.22 12.96 6.49
N HIS A 173 9.03 12.51 6.08
CA HIS A 173 7.82 12.53 6.91
C HIS A 173 7.90 11.61 8.14
N ALA A 174 8.83 10.66 8.16
CA ALA A 174 9.00 9.67 9.22
C ALA A 174 10.24 9.91 10.08
N LYS A 175 11.02 10.95 9.76
CA LYS A 175 12.22 11.33 10.52
C LYS A 175 11.80 11.89 11.87
N ILE A 176 12.47 11.45 12.93
CA ILE A 176 12.35 12.06 14.26
C ILE A 176 13.32 13.23 14.35
N GLU A 177 12.78 14.44 14.42
CA GLU A 177 13.60 15.66 14.55
C GLU A 177 14.17 15.79 15.98
N ASN A 178 15.42 16.25 16.07
CA ASN A 178 16.14 16.53 17.31
C ASN A 178 16.34 15.33 18.26
N LEU A 179 16.18 14.09 17.78
CA LEU A 179 16.56 12.91 18.55
C LEU A 179 18.07 12.70 18.50
N ILE A 180 18.71 12.66 19.67
CA ILE A 180 20.16 12.50 19.78
C ILE A 180 20.54 11.02 19.74
N ASP A 181 19.84 10.19 20.51
CA ASP A 181 20.12 8.75 20.61
C ASP A 181 18.89 8.00 21.13
N ILE A 182 18.89 6.68 20.94
CA ILE A 182 17.95 5.73 21.55
C ILE A 182 18.72 4.73 22.40
N SER A 183 18.14 4.32 23.53
CA SER A 183 18.81 3.39 24.45
C SER A 183 19.15 2.04 23.82
N HIS A 184 18.45 1.66 22.73
CA HIS A 184 18.69 0.44 21.98
C HIS A 184 18.24 0.61 20.52
N SER A 185 19.14 0.39 19.57
CA SER A 185 18.84 0.39 18.13
C SER A 185 18.58 -1.06 17.68
N PRO A 186 17.32 -1.46 17.42
CA PRO A 186 16.98 -2.86 17.17
C PRO A 186 17.75 -3.44 15.98
N THR A 187 18.26 -4.65 16.11
CA THR A 187 18.84 -5.44 15.01
C THR A 187 17.77 -5.93 14.03
N GLY A 188 18.17 -6.44 12.85
CA GLY A 188 17.20 -6.97 11.87
C GLY A 188 16.34 -8.11 12.41
N SER A 189 16.91 -8.98 13.24
CA SER A 189 16.17 -10.06 13.91
C SER A 189 15.18 -9.52 14.96
N GLU A 190 15.56 -8.50 15.72
CA GLU A 190 14.67 -7.83 16.67
C GLU A 190 13.54 -7.08 15.95
N ILE A 191 13.83 -6.36 14.86
CA ILE A 191 12.81 -5.73 14.00
C ILE A 191 11.81 -6.76 13.49
N HIS A 192 12.29 -7.93 13.06
CA HIS A 192 11.41 -9.03 12.67
C HIS A 192 10.47 -9.46 13.81
N GLN A 193 10.98 -9.62 15.03
CA GLN A 193 10.17 -10.00 16.18
C GLN A 193 9.20 -8.89 16.60
N LEU A 194 9.63 -7.62 16.58
CA LEU A 194 8.78 -6.48 16.89
C LEU A 194 7.61 -6.38 15.92
N ARG A 195 7.85 -6.55 14.61
CA ARG A 195 6.80 -6.63 13.59
C ARG A 195 5.84 -7.79 13.79
N LYS A 196 6.36 -8.97 14.11
CA LYS A 196 5.53 -10.15 14.40
C LYS A 196 4.57 -9.90 15.56
N ASN A 197 4.97 -9.06 16.52
CA ASN A 197 4.18 -8.70 17.71
C ASN A 197 3.50 -7.31 17.58
N GLN A 198 3.42 -6.76 16.37
CA GLN A 198 2.76 -5.47 16.09
C GLN A 198 3.28 -4.30 16.95
N VAL A 199 4.56 -4.29 17.26
CA VAL A 199 5.24 -3.18 17.95
C VAL A 199 5.93 -2.29 16.92
N ASN A 200 5.59 -0.99 16.90
CA ASN A 200 6.31 -0.02 16.06
C ASN A 200 7.62 0.35 16.75
N SER A 201 8.72 0.39 16.01
CA SER A 201 10.04 0.68 16.54
C SER A 201 10.77 1.73 15.71
N ALA A 202 11.61 2.53 16.36
CA ALA A 202 12.55 3.39 15.67
C ALA A 202 13.64 2.57 14.97
N VAL A 203 14.09 3.06 13.83
CA VAL A 203 15.24 2.53 13.10
C VAL A 203 16.22 3.66 12.84
N GLU A 204 17.47 3.42 13.20
CA GLU A 204 18.57 4.32 12.92
C GLU A 204 19.23 3.98 11.59
N ILE A 205 19.44 5.00 10.76
CA ILE A 205 20.05 4.93 9.44
C ILE A 205 21.03 6.11 9.33
N GLY A 206 22.34 5.83 9.38
CA GLY A 206 23.39 6.86 9.25
C GLY A 206 23.27 7.99 10.29
N GLY A 207 22.94 7.66 11.55
CA GLY A 207 22.73 8.64 12.62
C GLY A 207 21.42 9.42 12.55
N THR A 208 20.54 9.11 11.59
CA THR A 208 19.18 9.65 11.53
C THR A 208 18.17 8.59 11.96
N PHE A 209 17.18 8.97 12.76
CA PHE A 209 16.18 8.05 13.28
C PHE A 209 14.84 8.22 12.57
N PHE A 210 14.24 7.11 12.21
CA PHE A 210 12.93 7.05 11.54
C PHE A 210 11.98 6.15 12.32
N VAL A 211 10.68 6.48 12.36
CA VAL A 211 9.63 5.58 12.87
C VAL A 211 8.55 5.45 11.81
N GLY A 212 8.25 4.20 11.46
CA GLY A 212 7.16 3.87 10.55
C GLY A 212 7.14 4.67 9.25
N PRO A 213 8.16 4.64 8.37
CA PRO A 213 8.05 5.25 7.03
C PRO A 213 6.79 4.87 6.23
N GLY A 214 6.29 3.65 6.43
CA GLY A 214 5.02 3.14 5.92
C GLY A 214 3.78 3.58 6.70
N GLY A 215 3.96 4.17 7.88
CA GLY A 215 2.92 4.62 8.82
C GLY A 215 2.77 3.73 10.06
N GLY A 216 3.40 2.56 10.06
CA GLY A 216 3.28 1.56 11.10
C GLY A 216 1.94 0.81 11.06
N TYR A 217 1.71 0.05 12.11
CA TYR A 217 0.48 -0.70 12.34
C TYR A 217 -0.08 -0.43 13.74
N THR A 218 -1.37 -0.66 13.89
CA THR A 218 -2.06 -0.66 15.19
C THR A 218 -1.81 -1.96 15.95
N THR A 219 -2.19 -2.03 17.22
CA THR A 219 -2.11 -3.26 18.03
C THR A 219 -2.95 -4.41 17.48
N SER A 220 -3.95 -4.12 16.65
CA SER A 220 -4.73 -5.12 15.92
C SER A 220 -4.03 -5.66 14.66
N GLY A 221 -2.87 -5.09 14.30
CA GLY A 221 -2.10 -5.43 13.11
C GLY A 221 -2.52 -4.74 11.81
N HIS A 222 -3.64 -3.99 11.82
CA HIS A 222 -4.03 -3.16 10.68
C HIS A 222 -3.05 -2.00 10.48
N SER A 223 -2.83 -1.64 9.20
CA SER A 223 -2.13 -0.40 8.83
C SER A 223 -2.69 0.81 9.57
N THR A 224 -1.82 1.56 10.27
CA THR A 224 -2.23 2.78 10.97
C THR A 224 -2.79 3.80 9.98
N LYS A 225 -2.21 3.91 8.78
CA LYS A 225 -2.72 4.78 7.72
C LYS A 225 -4.15 4.43 7.33
N ALA A 226 -4.44 3.14 7.14
CA ALA A 226 -5.79 2.69 6.78
C ALA A 226 -6.81 3.00 7.88
N VAL A 227 -6.46 2.74 9.15
CA VAL A 227 -7.33 3.04 10.31
C VAL A 227 -7.57 4.54 10.44
N MET A 228 -6.53 5.37 10.39
CA MET A 228 -6.65 6.81 10.53
C MET A 228 -7.45 7.44 9.38
N LYS A 229 -7.25 6.94 8.15
CA LYS A 229 -8.00 7.39 6.98
C LYS A 229 -9.47 6.97 7.08
N ALA A 230 -9.77 5.72 7.47
CA ALA A 230 -11.15 5.27 7.70
C ALA A 230 -11.88 6.14 8.75
N LEU A 231 -11.23 6.43 9.88
CA LEU A 231 -11.77 7.34 10.89
C LEU A 231 -12.04 8.74 10.34
N GLY A 232 -11.12 9.27 9.52
CA GLY A 232 -11.28 10.55 8.85
C GLY A 232 -12.49 10.57 7.92
N VAL A 233 -12.66 9.52 7.11
CA VAL A 233 -13.80 9.35 6.20
C VAL A 233 -15.12 9.28 6.97
N THR A 234 -15.20 8.47 8.03
CA THR A 234 -16.43 8.38 8.85
C THR A 234 -16.79 9.72 9.50
N ARG A 235 -15.80 10.51 9.94
CA ARG A 235 -16.05 11.86 10.49
C ARG A 235 -16.54 12.83 9.41
N LEU A 236 -15.89 12.82 8.24
CA LEU A 236 -16.32 13.62 7.09
C LEU A 236 -17.76 13.27 6.70
N LEU A 237 -18.10 11.98 6.65
CA LEU A 237 -19.41 11.50 6.25
C LEU A 237 -20.54 12.00 7.15
N ARG A 238 -20.31 12.05 8.48
CA ARG A 238 -21.27 12.63 9.42
C ARG A 238 -21.54 14.12 9.14
N SER A 239 -20.47 14.89 8.91
CA SER A 239 -20.61 16.30 8.56
C SER A 239 -21.32 16.49 7.20
N LEU A 240 -21.01 15.65 6.21
CA LEU A 240 -21.70 15.67 4.92
C LEU A 240 -23.18 15.29 5.05
N GLN A 241 -23.52 14.34 5.90
CA GLN A 241 -24.91 13.95 6.15
C GLN A 241 -25.71 15.12 6.72
N GLU A 242 -25.17 15.83 7.72
CA GLU A 242 -25.80 17.04 8.27
C GLU A 242 -26.01 18.12 7.21
N GLU A 243 -25.03 18.34 6.34
CA GLU A 243 -25.11 19.32 5.24
C GLU A 243 -26.17 18.92 4.20
N VAL A 244 -26.21 17.65 3.81
CA VAL A 244 -27.18 17.10 2.86
C VAL A 244 -28.60 17.22 3.40
N ASP A 245 -28.81 16.87 4.67
CA ASP A 245 -30.12 16.96 5.31
C ASP A 245 -30.58 18.41 5.48
N SER A 246 -29.68 19.30 5.94
CA SER A 246 -30.01 20.71 6.20
C SER A 246 -30.33 21.48 4.91
N ASN A 247 -29.63 21.18 3.82
CA ASN A 247 -29.80 21.84 2.53
C ASN A 247 -30.67 21.05 1.54
N GLN A 248 -31.18 19.89 1.94
CA GLN A 248 -31.98 18.98 1.10
C GLN A 248 -31.30 18.66 -0.24
N LEU A 249 -29.99 18.40 -0.19
CA LEU A 249 -29.19 18.15 -1.39
C LEU A 249 -29.54 16.79 -2.01
N GLN A 250 -29.49 16.74 -3.34
CA GLN A 250 -29.54 15.48 -4.08
C GLN A 250 -28.10 15.07 -4.39
N VAL A 251 -27.64 13.99 -3.77
CA VAL A 251 -26.25 13.54 -3.88
C VAL A 251 -26.13 12.06 -4.21
N ARG A 252 -25.00 11.71 -4.81
CA ARG A 252 -24.64 10.31 -5.12
C ARG A 252 -23.13 10.10 -5.01
N PHE A 253 -22.73 8.86 -4.75
CA PHE A 253 -21.33 8.45 -4.82
C PHE A 253 -20.93 8.10 -6.24
N VAL A 254 -19.79 8.63 -6.68
CA VAL A 254 -19.14 8.33 -7.95
C VAL A 254 -17.76 7.75 -7.68
N VAL A 255 -17.43 6.66 -8.35
CA VAL A 255 -16.10 6.06 -8.30
C VAL A 255 -15.32 6.50 -9.54
N GLN A 256 -14.12 7.03 -9.34
CA GLN A 256 -13.19 7.36 -10.40
C GLN A 256 -11.77 7.04 -9.93
N ASP A 257 -11.02 6.29 -10.73
CA ASP A 257 -9.61 5.95 -10.47
C ASP A 257 -9.35 5.39 -9.06
N ARG A 258 -10.24 4.50 -8.58
CA ARG A 258 -10.18 3.91 -7.22
C ARG A 258 -10.27 4.97 -6.10
N SER A 259 -10.90 6.09 -6.41
CA SER A 259 -11.33 7.10 -5.45
C SER A 259 -12.84 7.24 -5.47
N VAL A 260 -13.40 7.63 -4.32
CA VAL A 260 -14.85 7.80 -4.17
C VAL A 260 -15.15 9.26 -3.91
N PHE A 261 -16.05 9.83 -4.71
CA PHE A 261 -16.49 11.21 -4.63
C PHE A 261 -17.97 11.26 -4.27
N LEU A 262 -18.35 12.18 -3.38
CA LEU A 262 -19.76 12.57 -3.21
C LEU A 262 -20.05 13.74 -4.14
N VAL A 263 -21.01 13.56 -5.06
CA VAL A 263 -21.40 14.56 -6.05
C VAL A 263 -22.80 15.08 -5.73
N ASP A 264 -22.95 16.40 -5.68
CA ASP A 264 -24.23 17.10 -5.62
C ASP A 264 -24.74 17.35 -7.04
N ASP A 265 -25.79 16.64 -7.43
CA ASP A 265 -26.37 16.67 -8.78
C ASP A 265 -27.03 18.03 -9.10
N THR A 266 -27.29 18.87 -8.09
CA THR A 266 -27.92 20.18 -8.28
C THR A 266 -26.92 21.31 -8.55
N LYS A 267 -25.66 21.13 -8.13
CA LYS A 267 -24.63 22.19 -8.17
C LYS A 267 -23.34 21.76 -8.87
N ASP A 268 -23.27 20.54 -9.38
CA ASP A 268 -22.07 19.91 -9.96
C ASP A 268 -20.84 20.03 -9.05
N ARG A 269 -21.07 20.02 -7.73
CA ARG A 269 -20.02 20.08 -6.72
C ARG A 269 -19.63 18.67 -6.33
N HIS A 270 -18.34 18.39 -6.31
CA HIS A 270 -17.79 17.11 -5.89
C HIS A 270 -16.90 17.27 -4.66
N ARG A 271 -16.96 16.32 -3.74
CA ARG A 271 -16.05 16.20 -2.61
C ARG A 271 -15.38 14.83 -2.64
N LEU A 272 -14.06 14.81 -2.61
CA LEU A 272 -13.30 13.57 -2.45
C LEU A 272 -13.59 13.01 -1.05
N VAL A 273 -14.02 11.76 -1.01
CA VAL A 273 -14.33 11.04 0.22
C VAL A 273 -13.27 9.97 0.52
N LEU A 274 -12.74 9.27 -0.49
CA LEU A 274 -11.83 8.13 -0.31
C LEU A 274 -10.71 8.07 -1.35
#